data_AF-A0A349UPA5-F1
#
_entry.id   AF-A0A349UPA5-F1
#
_cell.length_a   1.000
_cell.length_b   1.000
_cell.length_c   1.000
_cell.angle_alpha   90.00
_cell.angle_beta   90.00
_cell.angle_gamma   90.00
#
_symmetry.space_group_name_H-M   'P 1'
#
loop_
_entity.id
_entity.type
_entity.pdbx_description
1 polymer ?
#
loop_
_entity_poly.entity_id
_entity_poly.type
_entity_poly.pdbx_seq_one_letter_code
_entity_poly.pdbx_strand_id
1 'polypeptide(L)'
;MYLGVRAVLARTIERIHQANLVNFAICPLTFADPADYARVDAGDELVVTGIGAAIESAETVVVRDVTKGIEFPCRLQLAPRQRKILAAGGLLNYTREGGR
;
A
#
# COMPACT_ATOMS: atom_id res chain seq x y z
N MET A 1 11.78 4.13 -8.11
CA MET A 1 11.42 5.29 -7.25
C MET A 1 12.67 5.82 -6.56
N TYR A 2 12.88 7.14 -6.52
CA TYR A 2 14.15 7.75 -6.10
C TYR A 2 14.39 7.79 -4.58
N LEU A 3 13.33 7.96 -3.78
CA LEU A 3 13.43 8.12 -2.31
C LEU A 3 13.21 6.83 -1.50
N GLY A 4 13.10 5.67 -2.16
CA GLY A 4 12.96 4.38 -1.47
C GLY A 4 11.60 4.09 -0.82
N VAL A 5 10.60 4.97 -0.95
CA VAL A 5 9.24 4.76 -0.40
C VAL A 5 8.60 3.52 -1.02
N ARG A 6 7.98 2.68 -0.17
CA ARG A 6 7.33 1.42 -0.58
C ARG A 6 5.82 1.43 -0.43
N ALA A 7 5.32 2.19 0.54
CA ALA A 7 3.90 2.32 0.81
C ALA A 7 3.59 3.74 1.30
N VAL A 8 2.34 4.15 1.12
CA VAL A 8 1.75 5.32 1.76
C VAL A 8 0.58 4.82 2.59
N LEU A 9 0.56 5.16 3.87
CA LEU A 9 -0.53 4.85 4.78
C LEU A 9 -1.23 6.15 5.20
N ALA A 10 -2.53 6.24 4.94
CA ALA A 10 -3.30 7.46 5.21
C ALA A 10 -4.71 7.16 5.72
N ARG A 11 -5.43 8.15 6.23
CA ARG A 11 -6.87 8.00 6.54
C ARG A 11 -7.69 7.88 5.25
N THR A 12 -7.39 8.73 4.27
CA THR A 12 -8.02 8.76 2.95
C THR A 12 -6.99 9.12 1.89
N ILE A 13 -7.22 8.68 0.65
CA ILE A 13 -6.37 8.97 -0.52
C ILE A 13 -7.31 9.35 -1.67
N GLU A 14 -7.00 10.46 -2.35
CA GLU A 14 -7.76 10.87 -3.54
C GLU A 14 -7.47 9.91 -4.71
N ARG A 15 -8.49 9.66 -5.54
CA ARG A 15 -8.48 8.64 -6.59
C ARG A 15 -7.34 8.79 -7.60
N ILE A 16 -7.06 10.00 -8.10
CA ILE A 16 -5.98 10.27 -9.05
C ILE A 16 -4.63 10.07 -8.36
N HIS A 17 -4.48 10.54 -7.12
CA HIS A 17 -3.25 10.31 -6.36
C HIS A 17 -2.98 8.82 -6.13
N GLN A 18 -4.01 8.06 -5.78
CA GLN A 18 -3.92 6.61 -5.60
C GLN A 18 -3.41 5.90 -6.88
N ALA A 19 -3.93 6.29 -8.05
CA ALA A 19 -3.46 5.75 -9.32
C ALA A 19 -1.98 6.06 -9.58
N ASN A 20 -1.52 7.27 -9.24
CA ASN A 20 -0.11 7.64 -9.37
C ASN A 20 0.79 6.81 -8.45
N LEU A 21 0.38 6.59 -7.19
CA LEU A 21 1.13 5.73 -6.26
C LEU A 21 1.33 4.33 -6.85
N VAL A 22 0.25 3.72 -7.34
CA VAL A 22 0.28 2.40 -7.99
C VAL A 22 1.21 2.40 -9.21
N ASN A 23 1.15 3.42 -10.06
CA ASN A 23 1.99 3.51 -11.25
C ASN A 23 3.49 3.50 -10.92
N PHE A 24 3.87 4.02 -9.75
CA PHE A 24 5.24 4.04 -9.25
C PHE A 24 5.58 2.89 -8.30
N ALA A 25 4.73 1.86 -8.22
CA ALA A 25 4.90 0.70 -7.36
C ALA A 25 4.88 1.02 -5.86
N ILE A 26 4.14 2.05 -5.47
CA ILE A 26 3.93 2.44 -4.08
C ILE A 26 2.57 1.91 -3.66
N CYS A 27 2.54 1.11 -2.61
CA CYS A 27 1.30 0.51 -2.13
C CYS A 27 0.44 1.55 -1.38
N PRO A 28 -0.78 1.87 -1.86
CA PRO A 28 -1.68 2.78 -1.17
C PRO A 28 -2.48 2.04 -0.12
N LEU A 29 -2.19 2.31 1.15
CA LEU A 29 -2.89 1.74 2.30
C LEU A 29 -3.74 2.80 2.98
N THR A 30 -4.91 2.40 3.44
CA THR A 30 -5.75 3.23 4.30
C THR A 30 -6.10 2.53 5.59
N PHE A 31 -6.15 3.22 6.70
CA PHE A 31 -6.58 2.60 7.97
C PHE A 31 -8.00 2.02 7.84
N ALA A 32 -8.21 0.81 8.38
CA ALA A 32 -9.57 0.26 8.46
C ALA A 32 -10.42 1.06 9.45
N ASP A 33 -9.84 1.41 10.60
CA ASP A 33 -10.38 2.35 11.57
C ASP A 33 -9.57 3.66 11.54
N PRO A 34 -10.16 4.81 11.18
CA PRO A 34 -9.48 6.10 11.20
C PRO A 34 -8.88 6.50 12.56
N ALA A 35 -9.37 5.95 13.67
CA ALA A 35 -8.82 6.18 15.01
C ALA A 35 -7.40 5.61 15.16
N ASP A 36 -7.06 4.56 14.41
CA ASP A 36 -5.73 3.94 14.47
C ASP A 36 -4.61 4.87 14.02
N TYR A 37 -4.93 5.87 13.18
CA TYR A 37 -3.98 6.90 12.79
C TYR A 37 -3.37 7.63 13.99
N ALA A 38 -4.16 7.88 15.05
CA ALA A 38 -3.69 8.59 16.22
C ALA A 38 -2.73 7.75 17.09
N ARG A 39 -2.57 6.46 16.78
CA ARG A 39 -1.68 5.53 17.50
C ARG A 39 -0.30 5.46 16.88
N VAL A 40 -0.12 5.98 15.66
CA VAL A 40 1.15 5.98 14.91
C VAL A 40 1.81 7.35 15.01
N ASP A 41 3.05 7.37 15.45
CA ASP A 41 3.87 8.57 15.63
C ASP A 41 5.02 8.61 14.62
N ALA A 42 5.58 9.80 14.42
CA ALA A 42 6.77 9.95 13.60
C ALA A 42 7.95 9.20 14.23
N GLY A 43 8.61 8.36 13.43
CA GLY A 43 9.74 7.54 13.86
C GLY A 43 9.38 6.11 14.25
N ASP A 44 8.10 5.75 14.29
CA ASP A 44 7.69 4.36 14.48
C ASP A 44 8.11 3.49 13.29
N GLU A 45 8.52 2.26 13.59
CA GLU A 45 8.85 1.27 12.57
C GLU A 45 7.62 0.40 12.29
N LEU A 46 7.14 0.48 11.04
CA LEU A 46 5.95 -0.23 10.60
C LEU A 46 6.34 -1.41 9.69
N VAL A 47 5.82 -2.58 10.02
CA VAL A 47 6.00 -3.82 9.25
C VAL A 47 4.66 -4.23 8.66
N VAL A 48 4.63 -4.43 7.34
CA VAL A 48 3.46 -4.96 6.63
C VAL A 48 3.76 -6.40 6.20
N THR A 49 3.01 -7.35 6.73
CA THR A 49 3.17 -8.77 6.39
C THR A 49 2.20 -9.18 5.29
N GLY A 50 2.62 -10.11 4.43
CA GLY A 50 1.73 -10.68 3.40
C GLY A 50 1.34 -9.73 2.25
N ILE A 51 2.08 -8.62 2.05
CA ILE A 51 1.71 -7.61 1.05
C ILE A 51 1.61 -8.15 -0.39
N GLY A 52 2.47 -9.11 -0.76
CA GLY A 52 2.44 -9.72 -2.10
C GLY A 52 1.13 -10.46 -2.37
N ALA A 53 0.75 -11.37 -1.47
CA ALA A 53 -0.52 -12.09 -1.54
C ALA A 53 -1.72 -11.12 -1.49
N ALA A 54 -1.60 -10.04 -0.72
CA ALA A 54 -2.64 -9.04 -0.62
C ALA A 54 -2.85 -8.25 -1.92
N ILE A 55 -1.76 -7.90 -2.62
CA ILE A 55 -1.84 -7.26 -3.94
C ILE A 55 -2.56 -8.18 -4.94
N GLU A 56 -2.37 -9.49 -4.86
CA GLU A 56 -3.02 -10.44 -5.78
C GLU A 56 -4.52 -10.56 -5.53
N SER A 57 -4.94 -10.74 -4.27
CA SER A 57 -6.34 -11.12 -3.99
C SER A 57 -6.98 -10.54 -2.73
N ALA A 58 -6.23 -9.95 -1.80
CA ALA A 58 -6.82 -9.42 -0.57
C ALA A 58 -7.23 -7.94 -0.70
N GLU A 59 -8.17 -7.53 0.13
CA GLU A 59 -8.58 -6.13 0.29
C GLU A 59 -8.06 -5.52 1.60
N THR A 60 -7.41 -6.33 2.43
CA THR A 60 -6.89 -5.92 3.73
C THR A 60 -5.51 -6.49 3.97
N VAL A 61 -4.72 -5.77 4.78
CA VAL A 61 -3.40 -6.18 5.28
C VAL A 61 -3.29 -5.82 6.75
N VAL A 62 -2.50 -6.56 7.49
CA VAL A 62 -2.16 -6.20 8.87
C VAL A 62 -0.87 -5.40 8.85
N VAL A 63 -0.91 -4.23 9.48
CA VAL A 63 0.27 -3.41 9.73
C VAL A 63 0.59 -3.53 11.21
N ARG A 64 1.85 -3.87 11.49
CA ARG A 64 2.39 -3.96 12.85
C ARG A 64 3.34 -2.81 13.08
N ASP A 65 3.09 -2.06 14.14
CA ASP A 65 4.06 -1.13 14.71
C ASP A 65 4.94 -1.92 15.68
N VAL A 66 6.21 -2.13 15.30
CA VAL A 66 7.14 -2.90 16.14
C VAL A 66 7.68 -2.10 17.31
N THR A 67 7.67 -0.77 17.23
CA THR A 67 8.14 0.13 18.29
C THR A 67 7.18 0.08 19.48
N LYS A 68 5.87 0.00 19.22
CA LYS A 68 4.82 -0.01 20.25
C LYS A 68 4.20 -1.38 20.50
N GLY A 69 4.49 -2.38 19.68
CA GLY A 69 3.93 -3.72 19.80
C GLY A 69 2.43 -3.78 19.52
N ILE A 70 1.92 -2.87 18.68
CA ILE A 70 0.51 -2.81 18.30
C ILE A 70 0.32 -3.24 16.85
N GLU A 71 -0.86 -3.80 16.57
CA GLU A 71 -1.27 -4.18 15.22
C GLU A 71 -2.63 -3.57 14.91
N PHE A 72 -2.82 -3.22 13.63
CA PHE A 72 -4.08 -2.71 13.13
C PHE A 72 -4.30 -3.11 11.66
N PRO A 73 -5.55 -3.40 11.28
CA PRO A 73 -5.88 -3.70 9.89
C PRO A 73 -5.88 -2.43 9.04
N CYS A 74 -5.32 -2.53 7.85
CA CYS A 74 -5.39 -1.52 6.81
C CYS A 74 -6.09 -2.09 5.57
N ARG A 75 -6.82 -1.25 4.86
CA ARG A 75 -7.44 -1.56 3.57
C ARG A 75 -6.45 -1.33 2.43
N LEU A 76 -6.48 -2.23 1.46
CA LEU A 76 -5.78 -2.18 0.18
C LEU A 76 -6.82 -2.28 -0.95
N GLN A 77 -7.46 -1.16 -1.26
CA GLN A 77 -8.50 -1.11 -2.29
C GLN A 77 -7.89 -0.90 -3.67
N LEU A 78 -7.73 -1.99 -4.43
CA LEU A 78 -7.12 -1.95 -5.76
C LEU A 78 -8.08 -2.48 -6.83
N ALA A 79 -8.23 -1.73 -7.90
CA ALA A 79 -8.86 -2.23 -9.12
C ALA A 79 -8.01 -3.36 -9.75
N PRO A 80 -8.61 -4.29 -10.51
CA PRO A 80 -7.89 -5.43 -11.09
C PRO A 80 -6.64 -5.05 -11.89
N ARG A 81 -6.69 -3.94 -12.65
CA ARG A 81 -5.53 -3.43 -13.39
C ARG A 81 -4.43 -2.91 -12.47
N GLN A 82 -4.80 -2.23 -11.38
CA GLN A 82 -3.85 -1.70 -10.40
C GLN A 82 -3.09 -2.83 -9.69
N ARG A 83 -3.76 -3.97 -9.43
CA ARG A 83 -3.13 -5.18 -8.88
C ARG A 83 -2.02 -5.69 -9.80
N LYS A 84 -2.30 -5.83 -11.10
CA LYS A 84 -1.32 -6.25 -12.11
C LYS A 84 -0.14 -5.28 -12.21
N ILE A 85 -0.41 -3.97 -12.18
CA ILE A 85 0.63 -2.94 -12.21
C ILE A 85 1.54 -3.04 -10.98
N LEU A 86 0.97 -3.17 -9.78
CA LEU A 86 1.76 -3.34 -8.56
C LEU A 86 2.58 -4.63 -8.56
N ALA A 87 1.99 -5.75 -9.00
CA ALA A 87 2.68 -7.04 -9.11
C ALA A 87 3.87 -6.99 -10.07
N ALA A 88 3.77 -6.24 -11.18
CA ALA A 88 4.87 -5.99 -12.11
C ALA A 88 5.93 -5.00 -11.57
N GLY A 89 5.71 -4.41 -10.39
CA GLY A 89 6.62 -3.39 -9.83
C GLY A 89 6.48 -2.03 -10.51
N GLY A 90 5.29 -1.69 -10.99
CA GLY A 90 4.93 -0.37 -11.52
C GLY A 90 4.49 -0.38 -12.98
N LEU A 91 3.95 0.75 -13.44
CA LEU A 91 3.32 0.87 -14.76
C LEU A 91 4.31 0.64 -15.90
N LEU A 92 5.53 1.16 -15.78
CA LEU A 92 6.56 1.01 -16.81
C LEU A 92 6.92 -0.46 -17.03
N ASN A 93 7.06 -1.24 -15.96
CA ASN A 93 7.35 -2.66 -16.05
C ASN A 93 6.16 -3.43 -16.62
N TYR A 94 4.95 -3.13 -16.14
CA TYR A 94 3.73 -3.73 -16.65
C TYR A 94 3.55 -3.53 -18.16
N THR A 95 3.80 -2.32 -18.67
CA THR A 95 3.74 -2.02 -20.10
C THR A 95 4.86 -2.69 -20.87
N ARG A 96 6.08 -2.75 -20.32
CA ARG A 96 7.22 -3.47 -20.93
C ARG A 96 6.93 -4.97 -21.10
N GLU A 97 6.14 -5.55 -20.20
CA GLU A 97 5.69 -6.95 -20.24
C GLU A 97 4.48 -7.18 -21.18
N GLY A 98 4.04 -6.14 -21.91
CA GLY A 98 2.92 -6.24 -22.85
C GLY A 98 1.55 -6.00 -22.23
N GLY A 99 1.49 -5.57 -20.97
CA GLY A 99 0.26 -5.13 -20.31
C GLY A 99 -0.36 -3.90 -20.99
N ARG A 100 -1.68 -3.91 -21.15
CA ARG A 100 -2.46 -2.78 -21.70
C ARG A 100 -3.31 -2.14 -20.60
#